data_AF-A0A377YYL1-F1
#
_entry.id   AF-A0A377YYL1-F1
#
_cell.length_a   1.000
_cell.length_b   1.000
_cell.length_c   1.000
_cell.angle_alpha   90.00
_cell.angle_beta   90.00
_cell.angle_gamma   90.00
#
_symmetry.space_group_name_H-M   'P 1'
#
loop_
_entity.id
_entity.type
_entity.pdbx_description
1 polymer ?
#
loop_
_entity_poly.entity_id
_entity_poly.type
_entity_poly.pdbx_seq_one_letter_code
_entity_poly.pdbx_strand_id
1 'polypeptide(L)'
;MEWPVVLTAKFEEKFLAVPSEALVYTMKGDQKYFPVYDNAGKLLPNFIFVANIESKDPQQIISGNEKVVRPRLADAEFFFNTDRKKRLEDNLPRLETVLFQQQLGTLRDKTDRIQALAGWIAEQIGADVNHATRAGLLSKCDLMTNMVFEFTDTQA
;
A
#
# COMPACT_ATOMS: atom_id res chain seq x y z
N MET A 1 7.64 37.02 -3.93
CA MET A 1 8.32 36.63 -2.67
C MET A 1 7.59 35.38 -2.18
N GLU A 2 8.27 34.25 -2.04
CA GLU A 2 7.71 33.04 -1.43
C GLU A 2 8.08 33.03 0.05
N TRP A 3 7.11 32.77 0.92
CA TRP A 3 7.27 32.75 2.38
C TRP A 3 6.84 31.36 2.88
N PRO A 4 7.74 30.37 2.85
CA PRO A 4 7.41 29.02 3.26
C PRO A 4 7.23 28.96 4.78
N VAL A 5 6.03 28.59 5.22
CA VAL A 5 5.68 28.34 6.62
C VAL A 5 5.40 26.86 6.79
N VAL A 6 6.13 26.21 7.68
CA VAL A 6 5.95 24.79 8.00
C VAL A 6 4.84 24.67 9.05
N LEU A 7 3.82 23.88 8.74
CA LEU A 7 2.68 23.64 9.63
C LEU A 7 2.50 22.13 9.84
N THR A 8 1.98 21.78 11.02
CA THR A 8 1.67 20.40 11.40
C THR A 8 0.17 20.22 11.52
N ALA A 9 -0.34 19.17 10.89
CA ALA A 9 -1.74 18.76 10.91
C ALA A 9 -1.89 17.32 11.39
N LYS A 10 -3.11 16.90 11.67
CA LYS A 10 -3.45 15.57 12.18
C LYS A 10 -4.48 14.87 11.31
N PHE A 11 -4.54 13.55 11.42
CA PHE A 11 -5.65 12.74 10.92
C PHE A 11 -6.15 11.79 12.01
N GLU A 12 -7.32 11.19 11.83
CA GLU A 12 -7.88 10.31 12.86
C GLU A 12 -7.05 9.04 13.06
N GLU A 13 -6.77 8.70 14.32
CA GLU A 13 -5.96 7.53 14.71
C GLU A 13 -6.45 6.20 14.13
N LYS A 14 -7.76 6.09 13.84
CA LYS A 14 -8.33 4.88 13.22
C LYS A 14 -7.62 4.50 11.91
N PHE A 15 -7.11 5.48 11.17
CA PHE A 15 -6.42 5.22 9.90
C PHE A 15 -5.10 4.48 10.11
N LEU A 16 -4.50 4.53 11.31
CA LEU A 16 -3.29 3.76 11.64
C LEU A 16 -3.51 2.23 11.66
N ALA A 17 -4.76 1.76 11.51
CA ALA A 17 -5.06 0.35 11.28
C ALA A 17 -4.78 -0.10 9.83
N VAL A 18 -4.64 0.84 8.90
CA VAL A 18 -4.25 0.60 7.50
C VAL A 18 -2.72 0.50 7.42
N PRO A 19 -2.15 -0.34 6.53
CA PRO A 19 -0.71 -0.40 6.31
C PRO A 19 -0.11 0.99 6.09
N SER A 20 0.98 1.28 6.80
CA SER A 20 1.59 2.61 6.82
C SER A 20 2.03 3.07 5.43
N GLU A 21 2.46 2.13 4.59
CA GLU A 21 2.92 2.32 3.22
C GLU A 21 1.82 2.94 2.36
N ALA A 22 0.58 2.47 2.50
CA ALA A 22 -0.56 3.01 1.77
C ALA A 22 -0.90 4.44 2.23
N LEU A 23 -0.92 4.68 3.54
CA LEU A 23 -1.17 6.02 4.10
C LEU A 23 -0.09 7.02 3.65
N VAL A 24 1.18 6.60 3.67
CA VAL A 24 2.33 7.40 3.24
C VAL A 24 2.27 7.69 1.75
N TYR A 25 1.89 6.71 0.93
CA TYR A 25 1.70 6.91 -0.50
C TYR A 25 0.62 7.98 -0.76
N THR A 26 -0.55 7.86 -0.11
CA THR A 26 -1.63 8.85 -0.21
C THR A 26 -1.17 10.25 0.19
N MET A 27 -0.45 10.38 1.30
CA MET A 27 0.04 11.67 1.80
C MET A 27 1.09 12.31 0.89
N LYS A 28 2.02 11.52 0.35
CA LYS A 28 3.10 12.01 -0.50
C LYS A 28 2.63 12.34 -1.91
N GLY A 29 1.87 11.43 -2.54
CA GLY A 29 1.45 11.53 -3.92
C GLY A 29 0.50 12.70 -4.16
N ASP A 30 -0.51 12.84 -3.31
CA ASP A 30 -1.60 13.76 -3.60
C ASP A 30 -1.37 15.19 -3.11
N GLN A 31 -0.60 15.39 -2.04
CA GLN A 31 -0.55 16.67 -1.32
C GLN A 31 0.86 17.11 -0.87
N LYS A 32 1.92 16.36 -1.24
CA LYS A 32 3.31 16.63 -0.83
C LYS A 32 3.46 16.76 0.70
N TYR A 33 2.70 15.97 1.45
CA TYR A 33 2.80 15.95 2.90
C TYR A 33 3.98 15.09 3.36
N PHE A 34 4.55 15.48 4.49
CA PHE A 34 5.62 14.77 5.16
C PHE A 34 5.03 13.99 6.34
N PRO A 35 4.91 12.65 6.26
CA PRO A 35 4.43 11.83 7.37
C PRO A 35 5.40 11.94 8.56
N VAL A 36 4.85 11.93 9.77
CA VAL A 36 5.65 11.98 11.01
C VAL A 36 5.75 10.58 11.61
N TYR A 37 6.95 10.22 12.05
CA TYR A 37 7.24 8.96 12.72
C TYR A 37 7.75 9.23 14.13
N ASP A 38 7.51 8.30 15.04
CA ASP A 38 8.15 8.30 16.35
C ASP A 38 9.62 7.80 16.27
N ASN A 39 10.30 7.81 17.42
CA ASN A 39 11.70 7.35 17.51
C ASN A 39 11.87 5.86 17.22
N ALA A 40 10.79 5.07 17.22
CA ALA A 40 10.80 3.66 16.88
C ALA A 40 10.46 3.39 15.41
N GLY A 41 10.22 4.45 14.61
CA GLY A 41 9.85 4.34 13.19
C GLY A 41 8.37 4.03 12.97
N LYS A 42 7.51 4.15 14.00
CA LYS A 42 6.07 3.95 13.86
C LYS A 42 5.42 5.24 13.37
N LEU A 43 4.54 5.12 12.36
CA LEU A 43 3.77 6.24 11.82
C LEU A 43 2.85 6.83 12.91
N LEU A 44 2.91 8.15 13.08
CA LEU A 44 2.04 8.91 13.96
C LEU A 44 0.84 9.48 13.18
N PRO A 45 -0.27 9.83 13.85
CA PRO A 45 -1.45 10.44 13.23
C PRO A 45 -1.23 11.92 12.88
N ASN A 46 -0.04 12.23 12.36
CA ASN A 46 0.48 13.57 12.15
C ASN A 46 1.19 13.64 10.80
N PHE A 47 1.03 14.78 10.14
CA PHE A 47 1.78 15.11 8.93
C PHE A 47 2.15 16.58 8.93
N ILE A 48 3.24 16.88 8.23
CA ILE A 48 3.77 18.23 8.08
C ILE A 48 3.55 18.66 6.63
N PHE A 49 3.27 19.94 6.40
CA PHE A 49 3.14 20.53 5.07
C PHE A 49 3.70 21.95 5.06
N VAL A 50 3.99 22.45 3.86
CA VAL A 50 4.52 23.81 3.66
C VAL A 50 3.43 24.68 3.05
N ALA A 51 3.02 25.71 3.77
CA ALA A 51 2.16 26.76 3.27
C ALA A 51 3.02 27.90 2.70
N ASN A 52 2.57 28.54 1.62
CA ASN A 52 3.25 29.70 1.02
C ASN A 52 2.61 31.04 1.42
N ILE A 53 1.87 31.06 2.54
CA ILE A 53 1.15 32.22 3.06
C ILE A 53 1.36 32.29 4.56
N GLU A 54 1.78 33.45 5.04
CA GLU A 54 1.73 33.79 6.46
C GLU A 54 0.30 34.20 6.82
N SER A 55 -0.52 33.22 7.23
CA SER A 55 -1.89 33.47 7.65
C SER A 55 -1.95 34.05 9.05
N LYS A 56 -2.85 35.02 9.24
CA LYS A 56 -3.22 35.52 10.57
C LYS A 56 -3.96 34.48 11.40
N ASP A 57 -4.51 33.45 10.76
CA ASP A 57 -5.13 32.28 11.38
C ASP A 57 -4.56 30.99 10.77
N PRO A 58 -3.46 30.45 11.32
CA PRO A 58 -2.88 29.18 10.88
C PRO A 58 -3.79 27.97 11.13
N GLN A 59 -4.70 28.03 12.10
CA GLN A 59 -5.60 26.91 12.44
C GLN A 59 -6.59 26.62 11.31
N GLN A 60 -7.06 27.67 10.62
CA GLN A 60 -7.91 27.51 9.45
C GLN A 60 -7.19 26.75 8.32
N ILE A 61 -5.90 27.04 8.09
CA ILE A 61 -5.09 26.33 7.09
C ILE A 61 -4.89 24.87 7.51
N ILE A 62 -4.55 24.62 8.78
CA ILE A 62 -4.38 23.26 9.33
C ILE A 62 -5.66 22.46 9.10
N SER A 63 -6.80 22.92 9.62
CA SER A 63 -8.09 22.22 9.49
C SER A 63 -8.54 22.02 8.03
N GLY A 64 -8.17 22.93 7.14
CA GLY A 64 -8.37 22.77 5.69
C GLY A 64 -7.61 21.57 5.13
N ASN A 65 -6.32 21.44 5.45
CA ASN A 65 -5.49 20.32 5.01
C ASN A 65 -5.93 18.98 5.63
N GLU A 66 -6.37 19.00 6.89
CA GLU A 66 -6.96 17.82 7.56
C GLU A 66 -8.23 17.34 6.83
N LYS A 67 -9.11 18.26 6.41
CA LYS A 67 -10.31 17.93 5.63
C LYS A 67 -9.97 17.37 4.24
N VAL A 68 -8.88 17.84 3.63
CA VAL A 68 -8.44 17.43 2.29
C VAL A 68 -7.77 16.05 2.29
N VAL A 69 -7.06 15.68 3.36
CA VAL A 69 -6.41 14.36 3.46
C VAL A 69 -7.41 13.25 3.78
N ARG A 70 -8.41 13.56 4.60
CA ARG A 70 -9.36 12.60 5.15
C ARG A 70 -10.06 11.68 4.13
N PRO A 71 -10.68 12.17 3.04
CA PRO A 71 -11.38 11.29 2.09
C PRO A 71 -10.42 10.28 1.46
N ARG A 72 -9.18 10.68 1.17
CA ARG A 72 -8.20 9.79 0.55
C ARG A 72 -7.71 8.69 1.50
N LEU A 73 -7.51 9.04 2.78
CA LEU A 73 -7.21 8.03 3.80
C LEU A 73 -8.40 7.08 4.02
N ALA A 74 -9.62 7.58 3.89
CA ALA A 74 -10.83 6.75 3.93
C ALA A 74 -10.94 5.80 2.74
N ASP A 75 -10.52 6.20 1.54
CA ASP A 75 -10.44 5.32 0.38
C ASP A 75 -9.42 4.20 0.60
N ALA A 76 -8.23 4.52 1.10
CA ALA A 76 -7.21 3.53 1.48
C ALA A 76 -7.74 2.52 2.54
N GLU A 77 -8.42 3.03 3.57
CA GLU A 77 -9.09 2.20 4.59
C GLU A 77 -10.17 1.30 3.98
N PHE A 78 -10.95 1.82 3.03
CA PHE A 78 -12.00 1.07 2.35
C PHE A 78 -11.43 -0.07 1.51
N PHE A 79 -10.39 0.18 0.71
CA PHE A 79 -9.75 -0.85 -0.12
C PHE A 79 -9.14 -1.94 0.77
N PHE A 80 -8.39 -1.55 1.81
CA PHE A 80 -7.78 -2.50 2.75
C PHE A 80 -8.82 -3.39 3.43
N ASN A 81 -9.90 -2.79 3.94
CA ASN A 81 -10.95 -3.56 4.60
C ASN A 81 -11.76 -4.43 3.62
N THR A 82 -11.87 -4.01 2.36
CA THR A 82 -12.54 -4.80 1.32
C THR A 82 -11.71 -6.03 0.95
N ASP A 83 -10.40 -5.87 0.77
CA ASP A 83 -9.50 -6.98 0.43
C ASP A 83 -9.40 -8.00 1.57
N ARG A 84 -9.45 -7.55 2.84
CA ARG A 84 -9.46 -8.42 4.03
C ARG A 84 -10.70 -9.32 4.17
N LYS A 85 -11.76 -9.09 3.38
CA LYS A 85 -12.98 -9.93 3.41
C LYS A 85 -12.78 -11.27 2.70
N LYS A 86 -11.71 -11.42 1.91
CA LYS A 86 -11.38 -12.65 1.18
C LYS A 86 -9.98 -13.13 1.57
N ARG A 87 -9.74 -14.42 1.45
CA ARG A 87 -8.38 -14.96 1.63
C ARG A 87 -7.56 -14.58 0.41
N LEU A 88 -6.25 -14.41 0.60
CA LEU A 88 -5.34 -14.10 -0.51
C LEU A 88 -5.41 -15.14 -1.64
N GLU A 89 -5.52 -16.42 -1.27
CA GLU A 89 -5.66 -17.54 -2.21
C GLU A 89 -6.94 -17.52 -3.04
N ASP A 90 -8.01 -16.85 -2.58
CA ASP A 90 -9.26 -16.71 -3.34
C ASP A 90 -9.05 -15.87 -4.61
N ASN A 91 -7.93 -15.15 -4.72
CA ASN A 91 -7.55 -14.41 -5.91
C ASN A 91 -6.83 -15.26 -6.96
N LEU A 92 -6.43 -16.50 -6.65
CA LEU A 92 -5.69 -17.36 -7.60
C LEU A 92 -6.40 -17.53 -8.95
N PRO A 93 -7.71 -17.84 -9.02
CA PRO A 93 -8.39 -18.02 -10.30
C PRO A 93 -8.41 -16.73 -11.14
N ARG A 94 -8.37 -15.57 -10.50
CA ARG A 94 -8.37 -14.28 -11.21
C ARG A 94 -7.08 -14.03 -11.98
N LEU A 95 -5.98 -14.71 -11.65
CA LEU A 95 -4.72 -14.58 -12.38
C LEU A 95 -4.79 -15.15 -13.82
N GLU A 96 -5.79 -15.99 -14.11
CA GLU A 96 -6.04 -16.51 -15.46
C GLU A 96 -6.53 -15.43 -16.42
N THR A 97 -7.11 -14.33 -15.92
CA THR A 97 -7.64 -13.26 -16.77
C THR A 97 -6.56 -12.28 -17.24
N VAL A 98 -5.36 -12.37 -16.67
CA VAL A 98 -4.26 -11.44 -16.95
C VAL A 98 -3.21 -12.12 -17.82
N LEU A 99 -3.07 -11.65 -19.06
CA LEU A 99 -2.00 -12.11 -19.95
C LEU A 99 -0.64 -11.72 -19.39
N PHE A 100 0.26 -12.69 -19.18
CA PHE A 100 1.65 -12.41 -18.83
C PHE A 100 2.47 -12.15 -20.09
N GLN A 101 2.47 -13.11 -21.02
CA GLN A 101 3.12 -12.97 -22.33
C GLN A 101 2.50 -13.98 -23.31
N GLN A 102 2.36 -13.61 -24.58
CA GLN A 102 1.59 -14.36 -25.57
C GLN A 102 1.95 -15.86 -25.71
N GLN A 103 3.23 -16.22 -25.65
CA GLN A 103 3.73 -17.59 -25.74
C GLN A 103 3.87 -18.28 -24.37
N LEU A 104 3.85 -17.51 -23.28
CA LEU A 104 4.03 -17.99 -21.91
C LEU A 104 2.71 -18.00 -21.11
N GLY A 105 1.60 -17.57 -21.70
CA GLY A 105 0.26 -17.62 -21.11
C GLY A 105 -0.02 -16.48 -20.13
N THR A 106 -0.78 -16.81 -19.10
CA THR A 106 -1.35 -15.91 -18.10
C THR A 106 -0.44 -15.74 -16.88
N LEU A 107 -0.80 -14.82 -15.98
CA LEU A 107 -0.16 -14.75 -14.67
C LEU A 107 -0.36 -16.01 -13.84
N ARG A 108 -1.47 -16.74 -14.03
CA ARG A 108 -1.67 -18.06 -13.42
C ARG A 108 -0.59 -19.05 -13.88
N ASP A 109 -0.36 -19.15 -15.19
CA ASP A 109 0.68 -20.03 -15.76
C ASP A 109 2.09 -19.65 -15.28
N LYS A 110 2.37 -18.35 -15.13
CA LYS A 110 3.62 -17.89 -14.52
C LYS A 110 3.73 -18.33 -13.05
N THR A 111 2.66 -18.18 -12.29
CA THR A 111 2.60 -18.51 -10.86
C THR A 111 2.81 -20.01 -10.62
N ASP A 112 2.21 -20.87 -11.44
CA ASP A 112 2.40 -22.33 -11.34
C ASP A 112 3.86 -22.74 -11.62
N ARG A 113 4.53 -22.08 -12.57
CA ARG A 113 5.97 -22.26 -12.81
C ARG A 113 6.82 -21.80 -11.62
N ILE A 114 6.48 -20.66 -11.01
CA ILE A 114 7.18 -20.15 -9.82
C ILE A 114 6.99 -21.10 -8.65
N GLN A 115 5.78 -21.62 -8.43
CA GLN A 115 5.48 -22.61 -7.40
C GLN A 115 6.38 -23.85 -7.55
N ALA A 116 6.42 -24.44 -8.75
CA ALA A 116 7.22 -25.63 -9.00
C ALA A 116 8.72 -25.37 -8.80
N LEU A 117 9.21 -24.23 -9.29
CA LEU A 117 10.61 -23.82 -9.12
C LEU A 117 10.97 -23.57 -7.66
N ALA A 118 10.10 -22.90 -6.89
CA ALA A 118 10.32 -22.64 -5.48
C ALA A 118 10.39 -23.93 -4.66
N GLY A 119 9.50 -24.89 -4.92
CA GLY A 119 9.53 -26.21 -4.29
C GLY A 119 10.82 -26.97 -4.61
N TRP A 120 11.24 -26.95 -5.88
CA TRP A 120 12.49 -27.59 -6.31
C TRP A 120 13.72 -26.96 -5.63
N ILE A 121 13.83 -25.63 -5.61
CA ILE A 121 14.95 -24.94 -4.95
C ILE A 121 14.98 -25.29 -3.46
N ALA A 122 13.83 -25.28 -2.78
CA ALA A 122 13.76 -25.60 -1.36
C ALA A 122 14.28 -27.00 -1.04
N GLU A 123 13.95 -27.99 -1.88
CA GLU A 123 14.48 -29.34 -1.77
C GLU A 123 16.01 -29.37 -1.90
N GLN A 124 16.57 -28.64 -2.87
CA GLN A 124 18.03 -28.62 -3.11
C GLN A 124 18.82 -28.00 -1.95
N ILE A 125 18.24 -27.05 -1.22
CA ILE A 125 18.92 -26.34 -0.14
C ILE A 125 18.52 -26.83 1.26
N GLY A 126 17.66 -27.86 1.35
CA GLY A 126 17.15 -28.38 2.62
C GLY A 126 16.19 -27.44 3.37
N ALA A 127 15.51 -26.55 2.66
CA ALA A 127 14.46 -25.70 3.21
C ALA A 127 13.08 -26.39 3.20
N ASP A 128 12.09 -25.77 3.84
CA ASP A 128 10.71 -26.29 3.86
C ASP A 128 10.04 -26.16 2.48
N VAL A 129 9.91 -27.30 1.80
CA VAL A 129 9.31 -27.41 0.46
C VAL A 129 7.84 -26.96 0.45
N ASN A 130 7.08 -27.24 1.52
CA ASN A 130 5.65 -26.88 1.57
C ASN A 130 5.48 -25.37 1.68
N HIS A 131 6.29 -24.71 2.53
CA HIS A 131 6.29 -23.26 2.64
C HIS A 131 6.74 -22.59 1.35
N ALA A 132 7.81 -23.07 0.71
CA ALA A 132 8.30 -22.50 -0.54
C ALA A 132 7.29 -22.64 -1.68
N THR A 133 6.68 -23.83 -1.81
CA THR A 133 5.63 -24.10 -2.81
C THR A 133 4.43 -23.18 -2.58
N ARG A 134 3.96 -23.06 -1.33
CA ARG A 134 2.83 -22.18 -1.00
C ARG A 134 3.15 -20.70 -1.24
N ALA A 135 4.36 -20.25 -0.91
CA ALA A 135 4.80 -18.89 -1.17
C ALA A 135 4.83 -18.60 -2.68
N GLY A 136 5.37 -19.53 -3.48
CA GLY A 136 5.38 -19.41 -4.94
C GLY A 136 3.97 -19.34 -5.53
N LEU A 137 3.04 -20.18 -5.04
CA LEU A 137 1.64 -20.19 -5.45
C LEU A 137 0.93 -18.86 -5.16
N LEU A 138 1.21 -18.21 -4.03
CA LEU A 138 0.52 -16.99 -3.61
C LEU A 138 1.20 -15.69 -4.07
N SER A 139 2.41 -15.79 -4.64
CA SER A 139 3.33 -14.67 -4.92
C SER A 139 2.81 -13.58 -5.85
N LYS A 140 1.69 -13.80 -6.55
CA LYS A 140 1.08 -12.84 -7.48
C LYS A 140 -0.39 -12.55 -7.19
N CYS A 141 -0.94 -13.13 -6.13
CA CYS A 141 -2.35 -12.92 -5.76
C CYS A 141 -2.64 -11.48 -5.32
N ASP A 142 -1.64 -10.79 -4.77
CA ASP A 142 -1.72 -9.40 -4.35
C ASP A 142 -2.04 -8.46 -5.52
N LEU A 143 -1.59 -8.78 -6.74
CA LEU A 143 -1.89 -8.02 -7.96
C LEU A 143 -3.40 -7.86 -8.22
N MET A 144 -4.22 -8.77 -7.70
CA MET A 144 -5.68 -8.76 -7.86
C MET A 144 -6.42 -8.04 -6.73
N THR A 145 -5.70 -7.51 -5.74
CA THR A 145 -6.26 -6.74 -4.62
C THR A 145 -6.52 -5.30 -5.03
N ASN A 146 -7.51 -4.66 -4.42
CA ASN A 146 -7.81 -3.25 -4.69
C ASN A 146 -6.69 -2.35 -4.16
N MET A 147 -6.06 -2.72 -3.04
CA MET A 147 -4.90 -2.01 -2.49
C MET A 147 -3.78 -1.88 -3.51
N VAL A 148 -3.39 -2.99 -4.16
CA VAL A 148 -2.30 -2.98 -5.14
C VAL A 148 -2.71 -2.27 -6.44
N PHE A 149 -3.98 -2.32 -6.81
CA PHE A 149 -4.48 -1.58 -7.97
C PHE A 149 -4.42 -0.06 -7.75
N GLU A 150 -4.81 0.41 -6.56
CA GLU A 150 -4.78 1.82 -6.21
C GLU A 150 -3.35 2.32 -5.91
N PHE A 151 -2.56 1.49 -5.22
CA PHE A 151 -1.22 1.80 -4.77
C PHE A 151 -0.21 0.90 -5.49
N THR A 152 -0.02 1.12 -6.80
CA THR A 152 0.78 0.24 -7.67
C THR A 152 2.23 0.04 -7.20
N ASP A 153 2.78 0.99 -6.43
CA ASP A 153 4.13 0.91 -5.87
C ASP A 153 4.23 -0.04 -4.64
N THR A 154 3.11 -0.62 -4.20
CA THR A 154 3.05 -1.58 -3.07
C THR A 154 3.10 -3.05 -3.50
N GLN A 155 3.30 -3.31 -4.80
CA GLN A 155 3.40 -4.66 -5.37
C GLN A 155 4.61 -5.44 -4.82
N ALA A 156 4.42 -6.73 -4.56
CA ALA A 156 5.48 -7.66 -4.16
C ALA A 156 5.96 -8.58 -5.31
#